data_AF-A0A085BE71-F1
#
_entry.id   AF-A0A085BE71-F1
#
_cell.length_a   1.000
_cell.length_b   1.000
_cell.length_c   1.000
_cell.angle_alpha   90.00
_cell.angle_beta   90.00
_cell.angle_gamma   90.00
#
_symmetry.space_group_name_H-M   'P 1'
#
loop_
_entity.id
_entity.type
_entity.pdbx_description
1 polymer ?
#
loop_
_entity_poly.entity_id
_entity_poly.type
_entity_poly.pdbx_seq_one_letter_code
_entity_poly.pdbx_strand_id
1 'polypeptide(L)'
;MTSTLVNAQTIEEEVAKKSCECIQMKVSTYGQISKSETQKCVSKSGDEVLKSKDPQEVKRLTKNMEEVVERLKIIYKMVEKCLPKTDSN
;
A
#
# COMPACT_ATOMS: atom_id res chain seq x y z
N MET A 1 -0.32 -28.93 11.79
CA MET A 1 0.35 -27.94 10.92
C MET A 1 -0.73 -27.02 10.40
N THR A 2 -0.79 -25.77 10.89
CA THR A 2 -1.69 -24.75 10.37
C THR A 2 -1.21 -24.39 8.98
N SER A 3 -1.82 -24.99 7.97
CA SER A 3 -1.69 -24.57 6.57
C SER A 3 -2.31 -23.18 6.47
N THR A 4 -1.52 -22.14 6.74
CA THR A 4 -1.85 -20.78 6.35
C THR A 4 -1.88 -20.82 4.83
N LEU A 5 -3.08 -20.91 4.24
CA LEU A 5 -3.27 -20.56 2.85
C LEU A 5 -2.70 -19.15 2.71
N VAL A 6 -1.51 -19.06 2.13
CA VAL A 6 -1.00 -17.80 1.59
C VAL A 6 -1.94 -17.53 0.44
N ASN A 7 -3.08 -16.87 0.72
CA ASN A 7 -3.85 -16.21 -0.30
C ASN A 7 -2.83 -15.43 -1.11
N ALA A 8 -2.71 -15.74 -2.39
CA ALA A 8 -1.86 -15.00 -3.30
C ALA A 8 -2.39 -13.56 -3.34
N GLN A 9 -1.96 -12.74 -2.38
CA GLN A 9 -2.29 -11.33 -2.33
C GLN A 9 -1.59 -10.69 -3.52
N THR A 10 -2.33 -9.91 -4.29
CA THR A 10 -1.72 -9.17 -5.38
C THR A 10 -0.74 -8.14 -4.81
N ILE A 11 0.19 -7.65 -5.63
CA ILE A 11 1.16 -6.64 -5.21
C ILE A 11 0.43 -5.40 -4.69
N GLU A 12 -0.69 -5.03 -5.31
CA GLU A 12 -1.54 -3.94 -4.87
C GLU A 12 -2.13 -4.17 -3.47
N GLU A 13 -2.60 -5.39 -3.18
CA GLU A 13 -3.15 -5.75 -1.88
C GLU A 13 -2.07 -5.78 -0.79
N GLU A 14 -0.89 -6.34 -1.07
CA GLU A 14 0.23 -6.32 -0.13
C GLU A 14 0.69 -4.90 0.16
N VAL A 15 0.82 -4.06 -0.88
CA VAL A 15 1.19 -2.65 -0.72
C VAL A 15 0.11 -1.91 0.07
N ALA A 16 -1.16 -2.10 -0.25
CA ALA A 16 -2.26 -1.45 0.48
C ALA A 16 -2.29 -1.88 1.94
N LYS A 17 -2.10 -3.17 2.24
CA LYS A 17 -2.05 -3.69 3.62
C LYS A 17 -0.92 -3.08 4.43
N LYS A 18 0.32 -3.12 3.92
CA LYS A 18 1.49 -2.49 4.58
C LYS A 18 1.30 -0.97 4.73
N SER A 19 0.69 -0.33 3.73
CA SER A 19 0.37 1.10 3.79
C SER A 19 -0.62 1.39 4.91
N CYS A 20 -1.66 0.58 5.04
CA CYS A 20 -2.63 0.69 6.13
C CYS A 20 -2.02 0.45 7.50
N GLU A 21 -1.10 -0.51 7.65
CA GLU A 21 -0.36 -0.73 8.89
C GLU A 21 0.48 0.51 9.27
N CYS A 22 1.18 1.11 8.29
CA CYS A 22 1.92 2.36 8.48
C CYS A 22 1.00 3.53 8.87
N ILE A 23 -0.15 3.65 8.21
CA ILE A 23 -1.13 4.70 8.48
C ILE A 23 -1.72 4.54 9.88
N GLN A 24 -2.18 3.34 10.24
CA GLN A 24 -2.72 3.06 11.58
C GLN A 24 -1.68 3.36 12.65
N MET A 25 -0.43 2.93 12.47
CA MET A 25 0.64 3.23 13.42
C MET A 25 0.83 4.75 13.60
N LYS A 26 0.81 5.52 12.50
CA LYS A 26 0.92 6.98 12.53
C LYS A 26 -0.27 7.63 13.22
N VAL A 27 -1.49 7.21 12.90
CA VAL A 27 -2.72 7.71 13.53
C VAL A 27 -2.75 7.36 15.01
N SER A 28 -2.35 6.15 15.41
CA SER A 28 -2.25 5.75 16.82
C SER A 28 -1.19 6.56 17.58
N THR A 29 -0.10 6.96 16.92
CA THR A 29 0.98 7.73 17.55
C THR A 29 0.66 9.23 17.65
N TYR A 30 0.07 9.80 16.60
CA TYR A 30 -0.07 11.26 16.44
C TYR A 30 -1.52 11.75 16.43
N GLY A 31 -2.50 10.84 16.53
CA GLY A 31 -3.94 11.14 16.47
C GLY A 31 -4.47 11.51 15.08
N GLN A 32 -3.59 11.87 14.15
CA GLN A 32 -3.93 12.30 12.79
C GLN A 32 -2.82 11.91 11.81
N ILE A 33 -3.15 11.90 10.52
CA ILE A 33 -2.19 11.67 9.45
C ILE A 33 -2.44 12.67 8.31
N SER A 34 -1.37 13.27 7.79
CA SER A 34 -1.47 14.15 6.63
C SER A 34 -1.49 13.35 5.33
N LYS A 35 -1.95 13.98 4.24
CA LYS A 35 -1.86 13.41 2.90
C LYS A 35 -0.41 13.08 2.50
N SER A 36 0.54 13.91 2.91
CA SER A 36 1.97 13.68 2.64
C SER A 36 2.52 12.47 3.40
N GLU A 37 2.13 12.27 4.65
CA GLU A 37 2.51 11.06 5.41
C GLU A 37 1.83 9.81 4.85
N THR A 38 0.59 9.91 4.40
CA THR A 38 -0.12 8.83 3.69
C THR A 38 0.63 8.43 2.42
N GLN A 39 1.02 9.41 1.59
CA GLN A 39 1.80 9.18 0.38
C GLN A 39 3.15 8.52 0.71
N LYS A 40 3.83 8.94 1.78
CA LYS A 40 5.07 8.29 2.23
C LYS A 40 4.84 6.83 2.65
N CYS A 41 3.76 6.53 3.37
CA CYS A 41 3.41 5.16 3.73
C CYS A 41 3.18 4.31 2.48
N VAL A 42 2.47 4.83 1.48
CA VAL A 42 2.21 4.15 0.20
C VAL A 42 3.50 3.92 -0.58
N SER A 43 4.32 4.95 -0.77
CA SER A 43 5.60 4.81 -1.49
C SER A 43 6.55 3.84 -0.79
N LYS A 44 6.72 3.96 0.54
CA LYS A 44 7.60 3.08 1.30
C LYS A 44 7.14 1.62 1.23
N SER A 45 5.83 1.39 1.38
CA SER A 45 5.24 0.05 1.26
C SER A 45 5.39 -0.51 -0.15
N GLY A 46 5.21 0.33 -1.17
CA GLY A 46 5.47 0.00 -2.57
C GLY A 46 6.90 -0.47 -2.79
N ASP A 47 7.88 0.32 -2.35
CA ASP A 47 9.30 -0.02 -2.42
C ASP A 47 9.63 -1.33 -1.68
N GLU A 48 9.12 -1.52 -0.46
CA GLU A 48 9.35 -2.73 0.32
C GLU A 48 8.77 -3.98 -0.37
N VAL A 49 7.54 -3.90 -0.87
CA VAL A 49 6.91 -5.03 -1.58
C VAL A 49 7.66 -5.31 -2.87
N LEU A 50 7.96 -4.29 -3.68
CA LEU A 50 8.69 -4.48 -4.94
C LEU A 50 10.10 -5.05 -4.70
N LYS A 51 10.81 -4.65 -3.64
CA LYS A 51 12.11 -5.22 -3.28
C LYS A 51 12.04 -6.70 -2.88
N SER A 52 10.88 -7.15 -2.39
CA SER A 52 10.66 -8.56 -2.03
C SER A 52 10.23 -9.44 -3.21
N LYS A 53 9.91 -8.84 -4.37
CA LYS A 53 9.51 -9.55 -5.59
C LYS A 53 10.71 -9.78 -6.51
N ASP A 54 10.53 -10.72 -7.45
CA ASP A 54 11.56 -11.01 -8.43
C ASP A 54 11.85 -9.78 -9.31
N PRO A 55 13.12 -9.44 -9.56
CA PRO A 55 13.48 -8.26 -10.36
C PRO A 55 12.93 -8.30 -11.79
N GLN A 56 12.68 -9.47 -12.37
CA GLN A 56 12.02 -9.58 -13.67
C GLN A 56 10.52 -9.22 -13.59
N GLU A 57 9.84 -9.61 -12.51
CA GLU A 57 8.46 -9.20 -12.25
C GLU A 57 8.38 -7.69 -12.02
N VAL A 58 9.25 -7.13 -11.17
CA VAL A 58 9.34 -5.69 -10.93
C VAL A 58 9.59 -4.94 -12.24
N LYS A 59 10.48 -5.44 -13.10
CA LYS A 59 10.76 -4.85 -14.40
C LYS A 59 9.56 -4.90 -15.33
N ARG A 60 8.75 -5.97 -15.31
CA ARG A 60 7.50 -6.05 -16.10
C ARG A 60 6.48 -5.03 -15.60
N LEU A 61 6.30 -4.95 -14.29
CA LEU A 61 5.36 -4.05 -13.62
C LEU A 61 5.70 -2.57 -13.85
N THR A 62 6.99 -2.24 -13.86
CA THR A 62 7.48 -0.86 -14.02
C THR A 62 7.77 -0.47 -15.47
N LYS A 63 7.64 -1.41 -16.43
CA LYS A 63 7.90 -1.16 -17.85
C LYS A 63 6.88 -0.19 -18.45
N ASN A 64 5.62 -0.26 -18.00
CA ASN A 64 4.55 0.58 -18.50
C ASN A 64 4.10 1.56 -17.41
N MET A 65 4.49 2.83 -17.57
CA MET A 65 4.10 3.91 -16.66
C MET A 65 2.58 4.06 -16.51
N GLU A 66 1.80 3.85 -17.57
CA GLU A 66 0.34 3.96 -17.49
C GLU A 66 -0.24 2.89 -16.57
N GLU A 67 0.25 1.66 -16.71
CA GLU A 67 -0.16 0.53 -15.86
C GLU A 67 0.26 0.75 -14.41
N VAL A 68 1.46 1.28 -14.17
CA VAL A 68 1.92 1.67 -12.82
C VAL A 68 0.96 2.68 -12.20
N VAL A 69 0.56 3.71 -12.95
CA VAL A 69 -0.37 4.73 -12.46
C VAL A 69 -1.74 4.14 -12.15
N GLU A 70 -2.26 3.24 -12.98
CA GLU A 70 -3.52 2.55 -12.69
C GLU A 70 -3.44 1.69 -11.43
N ARG A 71 -2.37 0.90 -11.28
CA ARG A 71 -2.12 0.12 -10.05
C ARG A 71 -2.01 1.02 -8.82
N LEU A 72 -1.34 2.17 -8.95
CA LEU A 72 -1.24 3.15 -7.87
C LEU A 72 -2.63 3.69 -7.47
N LYS A 73 -3.51 3.98 -8.43
CA LYS A 73 -4.90 4.39 -8.16
C LYS A 73 -5.67 3.30 -7.41
N ILE A 74 -5.48 2.04 -7.76
CA ILE A 74 -6.09 0.90 -7.05
C ILE A 74 -5.59 0.85 -5.61
N ILE A 75 -4.28 0.96 -5.39
CA ILE A 75 -3.67 1.00 -4.06
C ILE A 75 -4.26 2.14 -3.23
N TYR A 76 -4.35 3.35 -3.79
CA TYR A 76 -4.94 4.49 -3.08
C TYR A 76 -6.40 4.25 -2.71
N LYS A 77 -7.23 3.70 -3.62
CA LYS A 77 -8.62 3.34 -3.30
C LYS A 77 -8.74 2.29 -2.19
N MET A 78 -7.79 1.36 -2.12
CA MET A 78 -7.75 0.37 -1.03
C MET A 78 -7.34 1.03 0.29
N VAL A 79 -6.34 1.91 0.24
CA VAL A 79 -5.82 2.66 1.40
C VAL A 79 -6.85 3.66 1.94
N GLU A 80 -7.70 4.24 1.10
CA GLU A 80 -8.80 5.10 1.57
C GLU A 80 -9.70 4.42 2.60
N LYS A 81 -9.85 3.09 2.54
CA LYS A 81 -10.67 2.34 3.50
C LYS A 81 -10.06 2.29 4.90
N CYS A 82 -8.75 2.50 5.03
CA CYS A 82 -8.03 2.47 6.30
C CYS A 82 -7.55 3.84 6.76
N LEU A 83 -7.79 4.89 5.96
CA LEU A 83 -7.64 6.25 6.42
C LEU A 83 -8.67 6.53 7.53
N PRO A 84 -8.29 7.26 8.59
CA PRO A 84 -9.26 7.72 9.57
C PRO A 84 -10.31 8.52 8.81
N LYS A 85 -11.60 8.20 9.03
CA LYS A 85 -12.68 9.02 8.50
C LYS A 85 -12.48 10.40 9.11
N THR A 86 -12.08 11.36 8.28
CA THR A 86 -12.25 12.75 8.62
C THR A 86 -13.74 12.99 8.58
N ASP A 87 -14.44 12.67 9.67
CA ASP A 87 -15.73 13.27 9.97
C ASP A 87 -15.45 14.77 10.11
N SER A 88 -15.50 15.48 8.98
CA SER A 88 -15.60 16.92 8.97
C SER A 88 -16.93 17.27 9.61
N ASN A 89 -16.90 17.58 10.91
CA ASN A 89 -17.96 18.28 11.59
C ASN A 89 -17.42 19.61 12.12
#